data_AF-A0AA85BCP6-F1
#
_entry.id   AF-A0AA85BCP6-F1
#
_cell.length_a   1.000
_cell.length_b   1.000
_cell.length_c   1.000
_cell.angle_alpha   90.00
_cell.angle_beta   90.00
_cell.angle_gamma   90.00
#
_symmetry.space_group_name_H-M   'P 1'
#
loop_
_entity.id
_entity.type
_entity.pdbx_description
1 polymer ?
#
loop_
_entity_poly.entity_id
_entity_poly.type
_entity_poly.pdbx_seq_one_letter_code
_entity_poly.pdbx_strand_id
1 'polypeptide(L)'
;MKSLQNFDAFAKPLKDFRIKTLSGALVSIISSLIIGILFTSELLSFTRTRSKQEIIVDVNRGEKMSIYLDITLNFIPCRFLSLDTMDTTGAQQLNVMHEVYKTSVSVDGIPLSDSVRHAVNDASAITTTRDPNYCGSCYGAESPSRKCCNTCEEVQMAYNEMRWVFVNISAFEQCRKENWNEIKQKIGNEGCRIHGNLTVNRVGGAFHIAPGHSYTENHAHFHSFQSLGPVQFNVSHSIGELRFGDSYPGQVNPLDGTKMAVQTRKY
;
A
#
# COMPACT_ATOMS: atom_id res chain seq x y z
N MET A 1 -44.56 18.11 47.36
CA MET A 1 -45.28 17.14 46.50
C MET A 1 -46.61 17.68 45.94
N LYS A 2 -46.80 19.00 45.71
CA LYS A 2 -48.01 19.54 45.05
C LYS A 2 -47.91 19.57 43.51
N SER A 3 -46.70 19.67 42.96
CA SER A 3 -46.47 19.73 41.50
C SER A 3 -46.76 18.41 40.77
N LEU A 4 -46.61 17.26 41.44
CA LEU A 4 -46.91 15.93 40.89
C LEU A 4 -48.41 15.63 40.77
N GLN A 5 -49.28 16.39 41.44
CA GLN A 5 -50.74 16.20 41.32
C GLN A 5 -51.29 16.64 39.96
N ASN A 6 -50.56 17.49 39.24
CA ASN A 6 -50.98 17.99 37.92
C ASN A 6 -50.67 17.01 36.78
N PHE A 7 -49.88 15.96 37.02
CA PHE A 7 -49.56 14.91 36.04
C PHE A 7 -50.47 13.67 36.17
N ASP A 8 -51.43 13.69 37.08
CA ASP A 8 -52.34 12.58 37.34
C ASP A 8 -53.62 12.76 36.51
N ALA A 9 -53.66 12.14 35.33
CA ALA A 9 -54.73 12.31 34.34
C ALA A 9 -56.06 11.62 34.71
N PHE A 10 -56.15 10.91 35.86
CA PHE A 10 -57.30 10.08 36.21
C PHE A 10 -58.05 10.57 37.46
N ALA A 11 -59.37 10.57 37.39
CA ALA A 11 -60.25 10.93 38.52
C ALA A 11 -60.11 9.93 39.67
N LYS A 12 -59.83 10.42 40.88
CA LYS A 12 -59.59 9.57 42.06
C LYS A 12 -60.91 9.07 42.65
N PRO A 13 -61.07 7.76 42.91
CA PRO A 13 -62.27 7.23 43.56
C PRO A 13 -62.39 7.73 45.01
N LEU A 14 -63.64 7.74 45.52
CA LEU A 14 -63.99 8.15 46.88
C LEU A 14 -63.20 7.34 47.93
N LYS A 15 -62.79 8.00 49.02
CA LYS A 15 -61.85 7.45 50.02
C LYS A 15 -62.35 6.17 50.70
N ASP A 16 -63.66 5.97 50.76
CA ASP A 16 -64.32 4.83 51.45
C ASP A 16 -64.18 3.49 50.70
N PHE A 17 -63.85 3.53 49.40
CA PHE A 17 -63.58 2.33 48.59
C PHE A 17 -62.08 2.06 48.42
N ARG A 18 -61.20 2.77 49.14
CA ARG A 18 -59.74 2.68 48.98
C ARG A 18 -59.08 2.06 50.20
N ILE A 19 -58.88 0.75 50.16
CA ILE A 19 -58.06 0.03 51.14
C ILE A 19 -56.58 0.21 50.75
N LYS A 20 -55.82 0.94 51.57
CA LYS A 20 -54.37 1.06 51.40
C LYS A 20 -53.69 -0.08 52.16
N THR A 21 -53.05 -0.99 51.45
CA THR A 21 -52.23 -2.04 52.05
C THR A 21 -50.74 -1.73 51.85
N LEU A 22 -49.96 -1.93 52.91
CA LEU A 22 -48.52 -1.70 52.92
C LEU A 22 -47.80 -2.70 51.99
N SER A 23 -48.31 -3.93 51.92
CA SER A 23 -47.88 -4.97 50.98
C SER A 23 -48.12 -4.60 49.52
N GLY A 24 -49.29 -4.02 49.19
CA GLY A 24 -49.61 -3.57 47.83
C GLY A 24 -48.66 -2.48 47.34
N ALA A 25 -48.32 -1.51 48.20
CA ALA A 25 -47.35 -0.48 47.88
C ALA A 25 -45.95 -1.05 47.62
N LEU A 26 -45.50 -2.01 48.43
CA LEU A 26 -44.21 -2.70 48.23
C LEU A 26 -44.17 -3.43 46.87
N VAL A 27 -45.23 -4.18 46.54
CA VAL A 27 -45.33 -4.90 45.26
C VAL A 27 -45.30 -3.93 44.07
N SER A 28 -46.03 -2.81 44.16
CA SER A 28 -46.01 -1.80 43.09
C SER A 28 -44.64 -1.17 42.88
N ILE A 29 -43.88 -0.90 43.96
CA ILE A 29 -42.53 -0.33 43.86
C ILE A 29 -41.57 -1.33 43.21
N ILE A 30 -41.59 -2.59 43.68
CA ILE A 30 -40.74 -3.65 43.12
C ILE A 30 -41.08 -3.89 41.66
N SER A 31 -42.37 -3.97 41.30
CA SER A 31 -42.82 -4.15 39.93
C SER A 31 -42.39 -2.98 39.03
N SER A 32 -42.53 -1.75 39.50
CA SER A 32 -42.12 -0.55 38.73
C SER A 32 -40.60 -0.52 38.51
N LEU A 33 -39.83 -0.96 39.51
CA LEU A 33 -38.37 -1.05 39.42
C LEU A 33 -37.93 -2.13 38.42
N ILE A 34 -38.55 -3.31 38.44
CA ILE A 34 -38.31 -4.38 37.46
C ILE A 34 -38.66 -3.90 36.05
N ILE A 35 -39.82 -3.26 35.86
CA ILE A 35 -40.24 -2.72 34.56
C ILE A 35 -39.24 -1.67 34.08
N GLY A 36 -38.75 -0.79 34.95
CA GLY A 36 -37.74 0.22 34.61
C GLY A 36 -36.41 -0.41 34.17
N ILE A 37 -35.95 -1.47 34.86
CA ILE A 37 -34.73 -2.19 34.50
C ILE A 37 -34.90 -2.89 33.14
N LEU A 38 -36.01 -3.59 32.93
CA LEU A 38 -36.28 -4.26 31.65
C LEU A 38 -36.41 -3.27 30.50
N PHE A 39 -37.11 -2.15 30.71
CA PHE A 39 -37.27 -1.11 29.70
C PHE A 39 -35.91 -0.48 29.32
N THR A 40 -35.08 -0.15 30.30
CA THR A 40 -33.74 0.41 30.03
C THR A 40 -32.84 -0.59 29.34
N SER A 41 -32.87 -1.86 29.73
CA SER A 41 -32.13 -2.94 29.06
C SER A 41 -32.53 -3.10 27.59
N GLU A 42 -33.83 -3.17 27.31
CA GLU A 42 -34.33 -3.30 25.94
C GLU A 42 -34.05 -2.04 25.10
N LEU A 43 -34.18 -0.85 25.69
CA LEU A 43 -33.85 0.39 25.00
C LEU A 43 -32.36 0.45 24.61
N LEU A 44 -31.47 0.03 25.51
CA LEU A 44 -30.03 -0.07 25.22
C LEU A 44 -29.74 -1.15 24.16
N SER A 45 -30.45 -2.27 24.19
CA SER A 45 -30.33 -3.35 23.19
C SER A 45 -30.81 -2.90 21.81
N PHE A 46 -31.94 -2.19 21.74
CA PHE A 46 -32.53 -1.67 20.50
C PHE A 46 -31.69 -0.56 19.87
N THR A 47 -31.11 0.31 20.69
CA THR A 47 -30.23 1.39 20.21
C THR A 47 -28.84 0.88 19.81
N ARG A 48 -28.48 -0.35 20.17
CA ARG A 48 -27.22 -0.97 19.75
C ARG A 48 -27.29 -1.37 18.28
N THR A 49 -26.50 -0.69 17.45
CA THR A 49 -26.32 -1.07 16.04
C THR A 49 -25.75 -2.49 15.93
N ARG A 50 -26.44 -3.38 15.20
CA ARG A 50 -25.90 -4.68 14.81
C ARG A 50 -25.44 -4.64 13.35
N SER A 51 -24.15 -4.81 13.14
CA SER A 51 -23.59 -5.04 11.80
C SER A 51 -24.02 -6.42 11.31
N LYS A 52 -24.73 -6.48 10.19
CA LYS A 52 -25.06 -7.73 9.50
C LYS A 52 -24.25 -7.78 8.21
N GLN A 53 -23.43 -8.82 8.06
CA GLN A 53 -22.66 -9.04 6.84
C GLN A 53 -23.53 -9.81 5.84
N GLU A 54 -23.72 -9.25 4.65
CA GLU A 54 -24.40 -9.89 3.54
C GLU A 54 -23.51 -9.91 2.31
N ILE A 55 -23.65 -10.96 1.50
CA ILE A 55 -22.90 -11.12 0.26
C ILE A 55 -23.82 -10.65 -0.86
N ILE A 56 -23.42 -9.57 -1.53
CA ILE A 56 -24.14 -9.02 -2.68
C ILE A 56 -23.35 -9.27 -3.96
N VAL A 57 -24.06 -9.41 -5.08
CA VAL A 57 -23.42 -9.48 -6.39
C VAL A 57 -22.92 -8.09 -6.75
N ASP A 58 -21.64 -8.01 -7.03
CA ASP A 58 -21.00 -6.79 -7.49
C ASP A 58 -21.38 -6.52 -8.97
N VAL A 59 -22.17 -5.47 -9.18
CA VAL A 59 -22.66 -5.04 -10.49
C VAL A 59 -21.77 -3.98 -11.15
N ASN A 60 -20.83 -3.40 -10.40
CA ASN A 60 -19.99 -2.32 -10.91
C ASN A 60 -18.84 -2.90 -11.73
N ARG A 61 -18.90 -2.73 -13.05
CA ARG A 61 -17.83 -3.16 -13.98
C ARG A 61 -16.88 -2.01 -14.26
N GLY A 62 -15.58 -2.30 -14.23
CA GLY A 62 -14.55 -1.34 -14.64
C GLY A 62 -14.16 -0.30 -13.58
N GLU A 63 -14.54 -0.52 -12.32
CA GLU A 63 -14.04 0.31 -11.22
C GLU A 63 -12.53 0.10 -11.00
N LYS A 64 -11.86 1.17 -10.58
CA LYS A 64 -10.47 1.11 -10.12
C LYS A 64 -10.44 0.97 -8.60
N MET A 65 -9.37 0.38 -8.11
CA MET A 65 -9.11 0.19 -6.68
C MET A 65 -7.75 0.76 -6.33
N SER A 66 -7.68 1.46 -5.21
CA SER A 66 -6.41 1.92 -4.64
C SER A 66 -5.84 0.84 -3.72
N ILE A 67 -4.60 0.44 -3.95
CA ILE A 67 -3.80 -0.40 -3.06
C ILE A 67 -2.87 0.52 -2.30
N TYR A 68 -3.00 0.56 -0.98
CA TYR A 68 -2.08 1.26 -0.09
C TYR A 68 -1.02 0.28 0.36
N LEU A 69 0.24 0.67 0.23
CA LEU A 69 1.37 -0.17 0.58
C LEU A 69 2.43 0.63 1.33
N ASP A 70 3.06 -0.01 2.30
CA ASP A 70 4.27 0.42 2.98
C ASP A 70 5.12 -0.83 3.22
N ILE A 71 6.10 -1.06 2.34
CA ILE A 71 6.94 -2.26 2.31
C ILE A 71 8.40 -1.83 2.33
N THR A 72 9.18 -2.40 3.24
CA THR A 72 10.60 -2.14 3.37
C THR A 72 11.41 -3.39 3.02
N LEU A 73 12.34 -3.27 2.06
CA LEU A 73 13.35 -4.27 1.75
C LEU A 73 14.68 -3.82 2.35
N ASN A 74 15.25 -4.58 3.28
CA ASN A 74 16.37 -4.11 4.10
C ASN A 74 17.74 -4.16 3.42
N PHE A 75 17.88 -4.90 2.31
CA PHE A 75 19.18 -5.23 1.73
C PHE A 75 19.31 -4.88 0.24
N ILE A 76 18.34 -4.16 -0.32
CA ILE A 76 18.33 -3.79 -1.73
C ILE A 76 18.06 -2.27 -1.85
N PRO A 77 18.99 -1.50 -2.43
CA PRO A 77 18.82 -0.06 -2.65
C PRO A 77 17.63 0.26 -3.58
N CYS A 78 16.99 1.41 -3.36
CA CYS A 78 15.81 1.83 -4.12
C CYS A 78 16.02 1.92 -5.63
N ARG A 79 17.24 2.25 -6.06
CA ARG A 79 17.58 2.40 -7.49
C ARG A 79 17.51 1.09 -8.26
N PHE A 80 17.67 -0.04 -7.57
CA PHE A 80 17.62 -1.36 -8.18
C PHE A 80 16.26 -2.03 -8.08
N LEU A 81 15.31 -1.46 -7.36
CA LEU A 81 13.98 -2.06 -7.18
C LEU A 81 13.01 -1.44 -8.17
N SER A 82 12.32 -2.26 -8.96
CA SER A 82 11.15 -1.86 -9.72
C SER A 82 9.87 -2.27 -8.99
N LEU A 83 8.79 -1.54 -9.24
CA LEU A 83 7.44 -1.86 -8.78
C LEU A 83 6.54 -1.86 -10.00
N ASP A 84 6.04 -3.04 -10.37
CA ASP A 84 5.28 -3.24 -11.59
C ASP A 84 3.92 -3.85 -11.26
N THR A 85 2.87 -3.45 -11.98
CA THR A 85 1.51 -4.00 -11.84
C THR A 85 1.07 -4.66 -13.14
N MET A 86 0.40 -5.81 -13.03
CA MET A 86 -0.12 -6.56 -14.17
C MET A 86 -1.51 -7.12 -13.83
N ASP A 87 -2.49 -6.83 -14.69
CA ASP A 87 -3.82 -7.40 -14.58
C ASP A 87 -4.01 -8.59 -15.53
N THR A 88 -5.11 -9.34 -15.38
CA THR A 88 -5.43 -10.48 -16.26
C THR A 88 -5.60 -10.11 -17.73
N THR A 89 -5.78 -8.82 -18.04
CA THR A 89 -5.85 -8.36 -19.44
C THR A 89 -4.47 -8.11 -20.04
N GLY A 90 -3.40 -8.25 -19.24
CA GLY A 90 -2.04 -7.94 -19.64
C GLY A 90 -1.80 -6.43 -19.78
N ALA A 91 -2.75 -5.59 -19.36
CA ALA A 91 -2.60 -4.15 -19.42
C ALA A 91 -1.66 -3.72 -18.29
N GLN A 92 -0.48 -3.23 -18.69
CA GLN A 92 0.42 -2.58 -17.74
C GLN A 92 -0.02 -1.13 -17.56
N GLN A 93 -0.25 -0.73 -16.32
CA GLN A 93 -0.51 0.67 -15.99
C GLN A 93 0.82 1.43 -15.83
N LEU A 94 1.56 1.57 -16.94
CA LEU A 94 2.80 2.37 -17.01
C LEU A 94 2.54 3.89 -16.88
N ASN A 95 1.27 4.31 -16.89
CA ASN A 95 0.90 5.72 -17.01
C ASN A 95 -0.26 6.11 -16.07
N VAL A 96 -0.38 5.45 -14.92
CA VAL A 96 -1.44 5.75 -13.95
C VAL A 96 -0.86 6.45 -12.74
N MET A 97 -1.66 7.36 -12.17
CA MET A 97 -1.31 8.23 -11.06
C MET A 97 -0.98 7.39 -9.82
N HIS A 98 0.26 6.94 -9.76
CA HIS A 98 0.84 6.23 -8.64
C HIS A 98 1.54 7.26 -7.77
N GLU A 99 1.03 7.50 -6.57
CA GLU A 99 1.74 8.30 -5.57
C GLU A 99 2.61 7.38 -4.73
N VAL A 100 3.56 6.71 -5.39
CA VAL A 100 4.54 5.83 -4.73
C VAL A 100 5.80 6.61 -4.47
N TYR A 101 6.36 6.43 -3.28
CA TYR A 101 7.60 7.06 -2.83
C TYR A 101 8.59 5.98 -2.43
N LYS A 102 9.85 6.19 -2.80
CA LYS A 102 10.98 5.34 -2.45
C LYS A 102 11.91 6.11 -1.53
N THR A 103 12.18 5.55 -0.37
CA THR A 103 13.07 6.15 0.63
C THR A 103 14.20 5.19 0.89
N SER A 104 15.44 5.66 0.73
CA SER A 104 16.62 4.86 1.05
C SER A 104 16.66 4.66 2.57
N VAL A 105 16.86 3.42 3.01
CA VAL A 105 16.88 3.08 4.44
C VAL A 105 18.14 2.29 4.77
N SER A 106 18.60 2.39 6.01
CA SER A 106 19.60 1.50 6.57
C SER A 106 19.06 0.07 6.67
N VAL A 107 19.95 -0.90 6.89
CA VAL A 107 19.58 -2.31 7.15
C VAL A 107 18.60 -2.45 8.31
N ASP A 108 18.66 -1.55 9.30
CA ASP A 108 17.75 -1.53 10.45
C ASP A 108 16.38 -0.88 10.16
N GLY A 109 16.17 -0.34 8.95
CA GLY A 109 14.93 0.33 8.54
C GLY A 109 14.88 1.83 8.85
N ILE A 110 15.99 2.43 9.28
CA ILE A 110 16.10 3.88 9.55
C ILE A 110 16.24 4.64 8.21
N PRO A 111 15.47 5.71 7.96
CA PRO A 111 15.60 6.49 6.72
C PRO A 111 16.97 7.19 6.65
N LEU A 112 17.67 7.00 5.53
CA LEU A 112 18.98 7.61 5.23
C LEU A 112 18.85 8.85 4.34
N SER A 113 17.75 8.99 3.61
CA SER A 113 17.47 10.10 2.70
C SER A 113 16.01 10.54 2.80
N ASP A 114 15.71 11.72 2.25
CA ASP A 114 14.33 12.13 2.01
C ASP A 114 13.63 11.18 1.03
N SER A 115 12.31 11.10 1.14
CA SER A 115 11.47 10.27 0.27
C SER A 115 11.41 10.85 -1.13
N VAL A 116 11.90 10.10 -2.13
CA VAL A 116 11.85 10.50 -3.54
C VAL A 116 10.61 9.88 -4.18
N ARG A 117 9.82 10.66 -4.91
CA ARG A 117 8.70 10.12 -5.70
C ARG A 117 9.22 9.09 -6.69
N HIS A 118 8.61 7.92 -6.71
CA HIS A 118 8.82 6.94 -7.76
C HIS A 118 8.09 7.44 -9.00
N ALA A 119 8.81 8.18 -9.83
CA ALA A 119 8.28 8.56 -11.13
C ALA A 119 8.46 7.38 -12.07
N VAL A 120 7.34 6.78 -12.48
CA VAL A 120 7.31 5.92 -13.67
C VAL A 120 7.62 6.85 -14.85
N ASN A 121 8.82 6.73 -15.42
CA ASN A 121 9.39 7.52 -16.53
C ASN A 121 9.95 8.93 -16.25
N ASP A 122 10.23 9.33 -15.01
CA ASP A 122 10.94 10.60 -14.80
C ASP A 122 12.38 10.34 -14.34
N ALA A 123 13.29 10.48 -15.30
CA ALA A 123 14.73 10.54 -15.16
C ALA A 123 15.23 11.74 -14.32
N SER A 124 14.37 12.35 -13.49
CA SER A 124 14.58 13.64 -12.84
C SER A 124 14.95 13.55 -11.35
N ALA A 125 14.89 12.37 -10.73
CA ALA A 125 15.33 12.19 -9.34
C ALA A 125 16.86 12.30 -9.15
N ILE A 126 17.62 12.31 -10.22
CA ILE A 126 19.01 12.79 -10.24
C ILE A 126 19.11 13.77 -11.40
N THR A 127 18.52 14.95 -11.23
CA THR A 127 18.84 16.10 -12.09
C THR A 127 20.28 16.52 -11.78
N THR A 128 21.27 15.72 -12.22
CA THR A 128 22.53 16.31 -12.64
C THR A 128 22.16 17.30 -13.71
N THR A 129 22.33 18.58 -13.40
CA THR A 129 22.26 19.75 -14.29
C THR A 129 22.86 19.43 -15.66
N ARG A 130 22.06 18.85 -16.56
CA ARG A 130 22.41 18.64 -17.96
C ARG A 130 21.69 19.72 -18.76
N ASP A 131 22.39 20.28 -19.73
CA ASP A 131 21.84 21.28 -20.64
C ASP A 131 20.57 20.73 -21.31
N PRO A 132 19.50 21.54 -21.49
CA PRO A 132 18.28 21.11 -22.20
C PRO A 132 18.53 20.51 -23.59
N ASN A 133 19.65 20.85 -24.24
CA ASN A 133 20.05 20.30 -25.54
C ASN A 133 21.06 19.14 -25.46
N TYR A 134 21.30 18.57 -24.28
CA TYR A 134 22.21 17.44 -24.13
C TYR A 134 21.60 16.16 -24.74
N CYS A 135 22.30 15.58 -25.71
CA CYS A 135 22.02 14.27 -26.29
C CYS A 135 23.25 13.37 -26.08
N GLY A 136 23.18 12.48 -25.09
CA GLY A 136 24.23 11.49 -24.85
C GLY A 136 24.21 10.36 -25.89
N SER A 137 25.37 9.77 -26.16
CA SER A 137 25.48 8.62 -27.08
C SER A 137 24.91 7.35 -26.44
N CYS A 138 24.22 6.53 -27.25
CA CYS A 138 23.81 5.17 -26.87
C CYS A 138 24.85 4.13 -27.28
N TYR A 139 26.07 4.54 -27.66
CA TYR A 139 27.20 3.67 -27.98
C TYR A 139 26.90 2.63 -29.07
N GLY A 140 26.14 3.02 -30.09
CA GLY A 140 25.75 2.16 -31.21
C GLY A 140 24.43 1.40 -31.00
N ALA A 141 23.78 1.57 -29.85
CA ALA A 141 22.47 1.01 -29.54
C ALA A 141 21.32 1.99 -29.80
N GLU A 142 21.50 3.01 -30.65
CA GLU A 142 20.43 3.93 -31.03
C GLU A 142 19.31 3.21 -31.81
N SER A 143 18.06 3.52 -31.49
CA SER A 143 16.88 2.98 -32.16
C SER A 143 16.04 4.11 -32.80
N PRO A 144 15.11 3.82 -33.73
CA PRO A 144 14.24 4.85 -34.30
C PRO A 144 13.42 5.61 -33.24
N SER A 145 13.12 4.97 -32.11
CA SER A 145 12.41 5.54 -30.96
C SER A 145 13.34 6.22 -29.94
N ARG A 146 14.59 5.75 -29.78
CA ARG A 146 15.57 6.29 -28.83
C ARG A 146 16.86 6.70 -29.55
N LYS A 147 16.95 7.99 -29.91
CA LYS A 147 18.12 8.56 -30.61
C LYS A 147 19.27 8.99 -29.67
N CYS A 148 18.95 9.27 -28.41
CA CYS A 148 19.89 9.76 -27.41
C CYS A 148 19.70 8.97 -26.11
N CYS A 149 20.79 8.78 -25.37
CA CYS A 149 20.78 8.15 -24.05
C CYS A 149 21.42 9.12 -23.06
N ASN A 150 20.59 9.76 -22.24
CA ASN A 150 21.03 10.79 -21.31
C ASN A 150 21.37 10.19 -19.94
N THR A 151 20.61 9.21 -19.47
CA THR A 151 20.87 8.52 -18.20
C THR A 151 21.54 7.17 -18.39
N CYS A 152 22.19 6.66 -17.34
CA CYS A 152 22.72 5.30 -17.37
C CYS A 152 21.63 4.25 -17.59
N GLU A 153 20.44 4.49 -17.04
CA GLU A 153 19.28 3.62 -17.23
C GLU A 153 18.85 3.56 -18.70
N GLU A 154 18.80 4.69 -19.40
CA GLU A 154 18.52 4.72 -20.84
C GLU A 154 19.55 3.94 -21.66
N VAL A 155 20.85 4.03 -21.31
CA VAL A 155 21.89 3.23 -21.97
C VAL A 155 21.67 1.73 -21.73
N GLN A 156 21.35 1.33 -20.49
CA GLN A 156 21.06 -0.07 -20.16
C GLN A 156 19.82 -0.58 -20.91
N MET A 157 18.76 0.23 -21.01
CA MET A 157 17.56 -0.11 -21.78
C MET A 157 17.87 -0.28 -23.26
N ALA A 158 18.64 0.63 -23.87
CA ALA A 158 19.04 0.54 -25.28
C ALA A 158 19.85 -0.75 -25.56
N TYR A 159 20.77 -1.10 -24.66
CA TYR A 159 21.56 -2.33 -24.78
C TYR A 159 20.70 -3.60 -24.62
N ASN A 160 19.74 -3.58 -23.68
CA ASN A 160 18.78 -4.68 -23.50
C ASN A 160 17.91 -4.88 -24.76
N GLU A 161 17.43 -3.79 -25.37
CA GLU A 161 16.66 -3.83 -26.64
C GLU A 161 17.48 -4.47 -27.78
N MET A 162 18.77 -4.15 -27.86
CA MET A 162 19.70 -4.75 -28.84
C MET A 162 20.18 -6.15 -28.46
N ARG A 163 19.80 -6.67 -27.28
CA ARG A 163 20.27 -7.93 -26.68
C ARG A 163 21.79 -7.99 -26.52
N TRP A 164 22.42 -6.86 -26.25
CA TRP A 164 23.87 -6.75 -26.06
C TRP A 164 24.26 -6.97 -24.60
N VAL A 165 25.45 -7.53 -24.39
CA VAL A 165 25.92 -7.78 -23.03
C VAL A 165 26.51 -6.53 -22.41
N PHE A 166 25.91 -6.11 -21.29
CA PHE A 166 26.37 -4.98 -20.51
C PHE A 166 27.47 -5.39 -19.53
N VAL A 167 28.72 -5.51 -20.00
CA VAL A 167 29.84 -6.08 -19.21
C VAL A 167 30.51 -5.06 -18.28
N ASN A 168 30.81 -3.86 -18.76
CA ASN A 168 31.54 -2.85 -18.00
C ASN A 168 30.72 -1.56 -17.86
N ILE A 169 30.06 -1.40 -16.72
CA ILE A 169 29.25 -0.21 -16.42
C ILE A 169 30.06 1.08 -16.39
N SER A 170 31.36 1.00 -16.10
CA SER A 170 32.24 2.17 -16.02
C SER A 170 32.70 2.68 -17.38
N ALA A 171 32.49 1.91 -18.45
CA ALA A 171 32.82 2.33 -19.82
C ALA A 171 31.89 3.46 -20.31
N PHE A 172 30.71 3.58 -19.70
CA PHE A 172 29.69 4.54 -20.08
C PHE A 172 29.78 5.82 -19.24
N GLU A 173 29.83 6.97 -19.91
CA GLU A 173 29.99 8.28 -19.26
C GLU A 173 28.82 8.57 -18.31
N GLN A 174 27.60 8.25 -18.76
CA GLN A 174 26.36 8.44 -18.01
C GLN A 174 26.40 7.68 -16.69
N CYS A 175 26.82 6.41 -16.73
CA CYS A 175 26.92 5.54 -15.56
C CYS A 175 28.03 5.96 -14.60
N ARG A 176 29.17 6.43 -15.13
CA ARG A 176 30.26 6.96 -14.32
C ARG A 176 29.89 8.26 -13.61
N LYS A 177 29.23 9.19 -14.30
CA LYS A 177 28.77 10.46 -13.71
C LYS A 177 27.71 10.26 -12.62
N GLU A 178 26.90 9.22 -12.76
CA GLU A 178 25.85 8.87 -11.80
C GLU A 178 26.36 7.93 -10.67
N ASN A 179 27.67 7.70 -10.56
CA ASN A 179 28.32 6.87 -9.54
C ASN A 179 27.72 5.47 -9.38
N TRP A 180 27.40 4.78 -10.49
CA TRP A 180 26.77 3.45 -10.43
C TRP A 180 27.59 2.39 -9.69
N ASN A 181 28.93 2.47 -9.73
CA ASN A 181 29.79 1.55 -8.97
C ASN A 181 29.59 1.68 -7.46
N GLU A 182 29.45 2.91 -6.97
CA GLU A 182 29.22 3.19 -5.56
C GLU A 182 27.84 2.65 -5.14
N ILE A 183 26.82 2.90 -5.96
CA ILE A 183 25.46 2.41 -5.72
C ILE A 183 25.41 0.87 -5.68
N LYS A 184 26.19 0.20 -6.55
CA LYS A 184 26.31 -1.27 -6.54
C LYS A 184 26.94 -1.80 -5.24
N GLN A 185 27.90 -1.08 -4.65
CA GLN A 185 28.50 -1.47 -3.36
C GLN A 185 27.54 -1.32 -2.18
N LYS A 186 26.44 -0.56 -2.34
CA LYS A 186 25.40 -0.44 -1.31
C LYS A 186 24.47 -1.65 -1.24
N ILE A 187 24.47 -2.54 -2.24
CA ILE A 187 23.69 -3.78 -2.19
C ILE A 187 24.12 -4.59 -0.96
N GLY A 188 23.16 -4.97 -0.11
CA GLY A 188 23.40 -5.66 1.16
C GLY A 188 23.68 -4.75 2.36
N ASN A 189 24.02 -3.48 2.15
CA ASN A 189 24.32 -2.51 3.21
C ASN A 189 23.26 -1.40 3.31
N GLU A 190 22.37 -1.31 2.33
CA GLU A 190 21.28 -0.34 2.25
C GLU A 190 20.02 -1.04 1.73
N GLY A 191 18.88 -0.56 2.18
CA GLY A 191 17.55 -1.00 1.80
C GLY A 191 16.72 0.10 1.16
N CYS A 192 15.47 -0.26 0.84
CA CYS A 192 14.48 0.65 0.31
C CYS A 192 13.13 0.47 0.99
N ARG A 193 12.54 1.57 1.45
CA ARG A 193 11.13 1.65 1.84
C ARG A 193 10.31 2.20 0.68
N ILE A 194 9.39 1.38 0.20
CA ILE A 194 8.42 1.71 -0.84
C ILE A 194 7.09 1.95 -0.14
N HIS A 195 6.56 3.16 -0.21
CA HIS A 195 5.28 3.49 0.41
C HIS A 195 4.43 4.40 -0.47
N GLY A 196 3.11 4.30 -0.37
CA GLY A 196 2.20 5.13 -1.17
C GLY A 196 0.93 4.39 -1.59
N ASN A 197 0.35 4.84 -2.71
CA ASN A 197 -0.83 4.21 -3.30
C ASN A 197 -0.60 3.79 -4.75
N LEU A 198 -1.20 2.65 -5.12
CA LEU A 198 -1.29 2.15 -6.48
C LEU A 198 -2.74 2.15 -6.93
N THR A 199 -3.07 2.76 -8.07
CA THR A 199 -4.43 2.70 -8.61
C THR A 199 -4.49 1.65 -9.70
N VAL A 200 -5.19 0.54 -9.45
CA VAL A 200 -5.28 -0.60 -10.37
C VAL A 200 -6.72 -0.87 -10.80
N ASN A 201 -6.90 -1.65 -11.87
CA ASN A 201 -8.23 -2.15 -12.23
C ASN A 201 -8.72 -3.14 -11.16
N ARG A 202 -10.01 -3.10 -10.77
CA ARG A 202 -10.60 -4.08 -9.84
C ARG A 202 -10.89 -5.40 -10.55
N VAL A 203 -9.82 -6.09 -10.94
CA VAL A 203 -9.82 -7.41 -11.57
C VAL A 203 -8.69 -8.26 -10.97
N GLY A 204 -8.65 -9.55 -11.30
CA GLY A 204 -7.52 -10.39 -10.94
C GLY A 204 -6.21 -9.83 -11.50
N GLY A 205 -5.16 -9.81 -10.68
CA GLY A 205 -3.87 -9.26 -11.05
C GLY A 205 -2.81 -9.52 -9.99
N ALA A 206 -1.60 -9.07 -10.28
CA ALA A 206 -0.46 -9.12 -9.38
C ALA A 206 0.34 -7.83 -9.50
N PHE A 207 1.00 -7.45 -8.40
CA PHE A 207 2.09 -6.48 -8.45
C PHE A 207 3.37 -7.17 -8.02
N HIS A 208 4.48 -6.77 -8.61
CA HIS A 208 5.79 -7.34 -8.35
C HIS A 208 6.73 -6.24 -7.89
N ILE A 209 7.48 -6.54 -6.81
CA ILE A 209 8.64 -5.75 -6.39
C ILE A 209 9.85 -6.65 -6.60
N ALA A 210 10.72 -6.28 -7.53
CA ALA A 210 11.86 -7.10 -7.89
C ALA A 210 13.12 -6.27 -8.17
N PRO A 211 14.32 -6.85 -7.96
CA PRO A 211 15.55 -6.21 -8.39
C PRO A 211 15.67 -6.18 -9.92
N GLY A 212 16.35 -5.17 -10.45
CA GLY A 212 16.60 -4.99 -11.86
C GLY A 212 15.57 -4.11 -12.56
N HIS A 213 15.91 -3.69 -13.77
CA HIS A 213 14.98 -2.91 -14.61
C HIS A 213 13.95 -3.86 -15.22
N SER A 214 12.67 -3.52 -15.07
CA SER A 214 11.58 -4.20 -15.75
C SER A 214 11.54 -3.79 -17.22
N TYR A 215 11.31 -4.77 -18.10
CA TYR A 215 10.98 -4.53 -19.50
C TYR A 215 9.93 -5.55 -19.97
N THR A 216 9.13 -5.15 -20.95
CA THR A 216 8.12 -5.99 -21.55
C THR A 216 8.51 -6.38 -22.97
N GLU A 217 8.46 -7.69 -23.23
CA GLU A 217 8.65 -8.25 -24.57
C GLU A 217 7.56 -9.30 -24.81
N ASN A 218 6.80 -9.17 -25.91
CA ASN A 218 5.75 -10.13 -26.30
C ASN A 218 4.70 -10.45 -25.21
N HIS A 219 4.17 -9.45 -24.51
CA HIS A 219 3.22 -9.62 -23.40
C HIS A 219 3.77 -10.37 -22.17
N ALA A 220 5.08 -10.67 -22.15
CA ALA A 220 5.78 -11.21 -20.99
C ALA A 220 6.61 -10.11 -20.31
N HIS A 221 6.64 -10.15 -18.98
CA HIS A 221 7.34 -9.19 -18.14
C HIS A 221 8.64 -9.81 -17.62
N PHE A 222 9.76 -9.15 -17.87
CA PHE A 222 11.08 -9.62 -17.47
C PHE A 222 11.81 -8.56 -16.65
N HIS A 223 12.62 -9.01 -15.70
CA HIS A 223 13.58 -8.16 -15.01
C HIS A 223 14.98 -8.49 -15.53
N SER A 224 15.70 -7.49 -16.04
CA SER A 224 17.10 -7.67 -16.42
C SER A 224 17.99 -7.51 -15.19
N PHE A 225 18.65 -8.60 -14.79
CA PHE A 225 19.68 -8.61 -13.75
C PHE A 225 21.09 -8.39 -14.34
N GLN A 226 21.20 -8.13 -15.65
CA GLN A 226 22.48 -8.14 -16.35
C GLN A 226 23.46 -7.07 -15.82
N SER A 227 22.95 -5.89 -15.43
CA SER A 227 23.76 -4.82 -14.82
C SER A 227 24.20 -5.13 -13.38
N LEU A 228 23.56 -6.09 -12.72
CA LEU A 228 23.85 -6.47 -11.35
C LEU A 228 24.89 -7.57 -11.26
N GLY A 229 25.02 -8.40 -12.29
CA GLY A 229 25.94 -9.55 -12.31
C GLY A 229 25.45 -10.70 -11.41
N PRO A 230 26.29 -11.71 -11.14
CA PRO A 230 25.92 -12.86 -10.32
C PRO A 230 25.90 -12.48 -8.83
N VAL A 231 24.86 -11.78 -8.40
CA VAL A 231 24.66 -11.40 -7.00
C VAL A 231 23.42 -12.12 -6.49
N GLN A 232 23.56 -12.81 -5.36
CA GLN A 232 22.40 -13.34 -4.64
C GLN A 232 21.72 -12.17 -3.91
N PHE A 233 20.47 -11.88 -4.24
CA PHE A 233 19.71 -10.82 -3.58
C PHE A 233 19.04 -11.34 -2.32
N ASN A 234 19.23 -10.63 -1.23
CA ASN A 234 18.47 -10.85 -0.01
C ASN A 234 17.17 -10.04 -0.09
N VAL A 235 16.07 -10.69 -0.50
CA VAL A 235 14.72 -10.08 -0.56
C VAL A 235 13.97 -10.13 0.76
N SER A 236 14.70 -10.20 1.89
CA SER A 236 14.08 -10.06 3.22
C SER A 236 13.40 -8.71 3.33
N HIS A 237 12.16 -8.71 3.78
CA HIS A 237 11.31 -7.53 3.80
C HIS A 237 10.37 -7.51 5.01
N SER A 238 9.89 -6.32 5.33
CA SER A 238 8.82 -6.10 6.29
C SER A 238 7.69 -5.32 5.64
N ILE A 239 6.46 -5.74 5.93
CA ILE A 239 5.24 -5.08 5.48
C ILE A 239 4.71 -4.28 6.66
N GLY A 240 4.73 -2.95 6.54
CA GLY A 240 4.11 -2.04 7.49
C GLY A 240 2.60 -2.02 7.31
N GLU A 241 2.16 -1.68 6.10
CA GLU A 241 0.76 -1.66 5.68
C GLU A 241 0.63 -2.31 4.30
N LEU A 242 -0.39 -3.15 4.12
CA LEU A 242 -0.87 -3.56 2.82
C LEU A 242 -2.40 -3.65 2.84
N ARG A 243 -3.04 -2.68 2.19
CA ARG A 243 -4.49 -2.50 2.22
C ARG A 243 -5.06 -2.30 0.83
N PHE A 244 -6.26 -2.81 0.60
CA PHE A 244 -7.00 -2.72 -0.65
C PHE A 244 -8.28 -1.90 -0.42
N GLY A 245 -8.41 -0.79 -1.13
CA GLY A 245 -9.54 0.13 -1.00
C GLY A 245 -9.53 0.96 0.30
N ASP A 246 -10.67 1.59 0.59
CA ASP A 246 -10.85 2.44 1.76
C ASP A 246 -10.91 1.64 3.07
N SER A 247 -10.47 2.28 4.15
CA SER A 247 -10.48 1.68 5.48
C SER A 247 -11.90 1.62 6.05
N TYR A 248 -12.25 0.51 6.70
CA TYR A 248 -13.55 0.35 7.37
C TYR A 248 -13.40 -0.14 8.83
N PRO A 249 -14.38 0.16 9.72
CA PRO A 249 -14.30 -0.24 11.12
C PRO A 249 -14.19 -1.77 11.28
N GLY A 250 -13.19 -2.20 12.04
CA GLY A 250 -12.91 -3.62 12.27
C GLY A 250 -12.13 -4.32 11.15
N GLN A 251 -11.63 -3.57 10.16
CA GLN A 251 -10.72 -4.11 9.16
C GLN A 251 -9.44 -4.64 9.80
N VAL A 252 -9.08 -5.86 9.44
CA VAL A 252 -7.81 -6.49 9.82
C VAL A 252 -7.13 -6.93 8.53
N ASN A 253 -6.02 -6.29 8.19
CA ASN A 253 -5.21 -6.72 7.05
C ASN A 253 -4.21 -7.79 7.53
N PRO A 254 -4.22 -9.01 6.97
CA PRO A 254 -3.40 -10.10 7.48
C PRO A 254 -1.89 -9.90 7.40
N LEU A 255 -1.43 -9.01 6.51
CA LEU A 255 -0.02 -8.81 6.21
C LEU A 255 0.59 -7.59 6.92
N ASP A 256 -0.24 -6.77 7.58
CA ASP A 256 0.25 -5.60 8.31
C ASP A 256 1.17 -6.03 9.46
N GLY A 257 2.31 -5.35 9.59
CA GLY A 257 3.33 -5.62 10.60
C GLY A 257 4.12 -6.93 10.41
N THR A 258 3.95 -7.64 9.29
CA THR A 258 4.65 -8.92 9.06
C THR A 258 6.10 -8.72 8.61
N LYS A 259 6.95 -9.71 8.91
CA LYS A 259 8.35 -9.74 8.49
C LYS A 259 8.67 -11.08 7.85
N MET A 260 9.32 -11.04 6.70
CA MET A 260 9.75 -12.21 5.95
C MET A 260 11.26 -12.15 5.77
N ALA A 261 11.95 -13.19 6.23
CA ALA A 261 13.39 -13.34 6.07
C ALA A 261 13.69 -14.45 5.07
N VAL A 262 14.53 -14.16 4.09
CA VAL A 262 15.02 -15.16 3.13
C VAL A 262 16.03 -16.04 3.84
N GLN A 263 15.73 -17.33 3.96
CA GLN A 263 16.72 -18.31 4.38
C GLN A 263 17.60 -18.65 3.18
N THR A 264 18.77 -18.03 3.10
CA THR A 264 19.79 -18.47 2.14
C THR A 264 20.30 -19.84 2.59
N ARG A 265 19.84 -20.90 1.91
CA ARG A 265 20.48 -22.21 2.03
C ARG A 265 21.91 -22.07 1.52
N LYS A 266 22.88 -22.15 2.43
CA LYS A 266 24.27 -22.41 2.06
C LYS A 266 24.30 -23.81 1.43
N TYR A 267 24.42 -23.86 0.11
CA TYR A 267 24.77 -25.09 -0.61
C TYR A 267 26.28 -25.29 -0.53
#